data_AF-A0AAN9VD70-F1
#
_entry.id   AF-A0AAN9VD70-F1
#
_cell.length_a   1.000
_cell.length_b   1.000
_cell.length_c   1.000
_cell.angle_alpha   90.00
_cell.angle_beta   90.00
_cell.angle_gamma   90.00
#
_symmetry.space_group_name_H-M   'P 1'
#
loop_
_entity.id
_entity.type
_entity.pdbx_description
1 polymer ?
#
loop_
_entity_poly.entity_id
_entity_poly.type
_entity_poly.pdbx_seq_one_letter_code
_entity_poly.pdbx_strand_id
1 'polypeptide(L)' 'MSHCSSQEVLIVGGVGCNLRLQEMMNIMCEERGAKLYATDERFCIDNGAMIAQAGIEMFQSGTTTPWDLVTCTQR' A
#
# COMPACT_ATOMS: atom_id res chain seq x y z
N MET A 1 14.64 -3.08 4.05
CA MET A 1 15.73 -3.18 3.08
C MET A 1 16.70 -2.02 3.33
N SER A 2 17.73 -1.79 2.51
CA SER A 2 19.00 -1.08 2.84
C SER A 2 18.97 0.13 3.80
N HIS A 3 17.87 0.89 3.86
CA HIS A 3 17.73 2.09 4.70
C HIS A 3 16.59 2.05 5.73
N CYS A 4 15.80 0.97 5.78
CA CYS A 4 14.64 0.82 6.66
C CYS A 4 14.61 -0.52 7.42
N SER A 5 15.64 -1.38 7.26
CA SER A 5 15.76 -2.70 7.92
C SER A 5 14.59 -3.68 7.74
N SER A 6 13.56 -3.34 6.94
CA SER A 6 12.45 -4.24 6.60
C SER A 6 12.90 -5.47 5.79
N GLN A 7 12.24 -6.61 5.97
CA GLN A 7 12.41 -7.81 5.13
C GLN A 7 11.22 -8.04 4.18
N GLU A 8 10.38 -7.02 4.00
CA GLU A 8 9.14 -7.10 3.23
C GLU A 8 9.02 -5.90 2.30
N VAL A 9 8.46 -6.16 1.12
CA VAL A 9 8.15 -5.17 0.09
C VAL A 9 6.71 -5.36 -0.33
N LEU A 10 5.95 -4.27 -0.34
CA LEU A 10 4.58 -4.24 -0.85
C LEU A 10 4.56 -3.37 -2.11
N ILE A 11 4.05 -3.90 -3.22
CA ILE A 11 3.80 -3.14 -4.45
C ILE A 11 2.30 -2.85 -4.55
N VAL A 12 1.94 -1.58 -4.68
CA VAL A 12 0.55 -1.08 -4.82
C VAL A 12 0.44 -0.03 -5.92
N GLY A 13 -0.79 0.39 -6.23
CA GLY A 13 -1.11 1.41 -7.22
C GLY A 13 -1.29 0.81 -8.61
N GLY A 14 -1.93 1.55 -9.52
CA GLY A 14 -2.22 1.06 -10.88
C GLY A 14 -0.98 0.60 -11.66
N VAL A 15 0.17 1.26 -11.46
CA VAL A 15 1.46 0.85 -12.06
C VAL A 15 1.99 -0.44 -11.43
N GLY A 16 1.65 -0.69 -10.15
CA GLY A 16 2.00 -1.91 -9.43
C GLY A 16 1.38 -3.19 -10.03
N CYS A 17 0.33 -3.07 -10.84
CA CYS A 17 -0.24 -4.18 -11.60
C CYS A 17 0.65 -4.64 -12.77
N ASN A 18 1.74 -3.93 -13.08
CA ASN A 18 2.64 -4.31 -14.17
C ASN A 18 3.42 -5.58 -13.80
N LEU A 19 3.15 -6.68 -14.50
CA LEU A 19 3.78 -7.99 -14.24
C LEU A 19 5.31 -7.95 -14.37
N ARG A 20 5.86 -7.16 -15.30
CA ARG A 20 7.31 -7.03 -15.46
C ARG A 20 7.95 -6.32 -14.26
N LEU A 21 7.29 -5.30 -13.72
CA LEU A 21 7.74 -4.62 -12.50
C LEU A 21 7.72 -5.57 -11.30
N GLN A 22 6.64 -6.35 -11.15
CA GLN A 22 6.53 -7.34 -10.07
C GLN A 22 7.64 -8.39 -10.16
N GLU A 23 7.93 -8.91 -11.36
CA GLU A 23 9.01 -9.86 -11.61
C GLU A 23 10.39 -9.29 -11.21
N MET A 24 10.69 -8.07 -11.67
CA MET A 24 11.95 -7.38 -11.31
C MET A 24 12.09 -7.19 -9.80
N MET A 25 11.01 -6.86 -9.11
CA MET A 25 11.02 -6.72 -7.66
C MET A 25 11.16 -8.07 -6.95
N ASN A 26 10.56 -9.13 -7.48
CA ASN A 26 10.64 -10.47 -6.90
C ASN A 26 12.09 -10.97 -6.91
N ILE A 27 12.79 -10.83 -8.03
CA ILE A 27 14.22 -11.17 -8.15
C ILE A 27 15.03 -10.44 -7.07
N MET A 28 14.80 -9.12 -6.93
CA MET A 28 15.50 -8.31 -5.93
C MET A 28 15.20 -8.77 -4.49
N CYS A 29 13.95 -9.12 -4.18
CA CYS A 29 13.55 -9.62 -2.87
C CYS A 29 14.21 -10.98 -2.57
N GLU A 30 14.17 -11.92 -3.52
CA GLU A 30 14.78 -13.24 -3.39
C GLU A 30 16.29 -13.16 -3.12
N GLU A 31 17.02 -12.33 -3.88
CA GLU A 31 18.46 -12.10 -3.69
C GLU A 31 18.81 -11.53 -2.29
N ARG A 32 17.84 -10.90 -1.63
CA ARG A 32 18.01 -10.26 -0.31
C ARG A 32 17.35 -11.03 0.82
N GLY A 33 16.78 -12.21 0.55
CA GLY A 33 16.02 -12.99 1.54
C GLY A 33 14.78 -12.26 2.07
N ALA A 34 14.20 -11.38 1.27
CA ALA A 34 13.01 -10.60 1.58
C ALA A 34 11.77 -11.20 0.90
N LYS A 35 10.57 -10.81 1.37
CA LYS A 35 9.30 -11.21 0.77
C LYS A 35 8.69 -10.09 -0.06
N LEU A 36 8.25 -10.43 -1.27
CA LEU A 36 7.42 -9.55 -2.08
C LEU A 36 5.93 -9.88 -1.84
N TYR A 37 5.16 -8.83 -1.55
CA TYR A 37 3.71 -8.84 -1.57
C TYR A 37 3.25 -8.03 -2.80
N ALA A 38 2.85 -8.75 -3.84
CA ALA A 38 2.16 -8.18 -4.98
C ALA A 38 0.66 -8.40 -4.78
N THR A 39 -0.09 -7.32 -4.57
CA THR A 39 -1.52 -7.41 -4.29
C THR A 39 -2.30 -7.71 -5.57
N ASP A 40 -3.38 -8.48 -5.46
CA ASP A 40 -4.39 -8.69 -6.50
C ASP A 40 -4.81 -7.35 -7.14
N GLU A 41 -4.92 -7.31 -8.47
CA GLU A 41 -5.23 -6.08 -9.22
C GLU A 41 -6.46 -5.35 -8.68
N ARG A 42 -7.47 -6.08 -8.18
CA ARG A 42 -8.73 -5.54 -7.65
C ARG A 42 -8.53 -4.66 -6.42
N PHE A 43 -7.46 -4.90 -5.67
CA PHE A 43 -7.10 -4.15 -4.47
C PHE A 43 -5.86 -3.27 -4.67
N CYS A 44 -5.15 -3.45 -5.79
CA CYS A 44 -3.94 -2.70 -6.14
C CYS A 44 -4.29 -1.35 -6.81
N ILE A 45 -5.39 -1.29 -7.57
CA ILE A 45 -5.94 -0.05 -8.14
C ILE A 45 -6.75 0.74 -7.10
N ASP A 46 -7.02 2.02 -7.39
CA ASP A 46 -7.86 2.86 -6.53
C ASP A 46 -9.25 2.23 -6.33
N ASN A 47 -9.58 1.93 -5.08
CA ASN A 47 -10.83 1.28 -4.72
C ASN A 47 -11.35 1.77 -3.36
N GLY A 48 -12.65 1.63 -3.12
CA GLY A 48 -13.25 2.04 -1.84
C GLY A 48 -12.84 1.17 -0.64
N ALA A 49 -12.40 -0.08 -0.87
CA ALA A 49 -12.04 -0.99 0.22
C ALA A 49 -10.76 -0.54 0.94
N MET A 50 -9.77 0.01 0.22
CA MET A 50 -8.56 0.56 0.86
C MET A 50 -8.88 1.74 1.79
N ILE A 51 -9.85 2.59 1.40
CA ILE A 51 -10.31 3.72 2.21
C ILE A 51 -11.08 3.22 3.44
N ALA A 52 -11.97 2.24 3.26
CA ALA A 52 -12.74 1.65 4.35
C ALA A 52 -11.83 0.95 5.37
N GLN A 53 -10.85 0.15 4.92
CA GLN A 53 -9.90 -0.53 5.80
C GLN A 53 -9.08 0.48 6.59
N ALA A 54 -8.49 1.49 5.91
CA ALA A 54 -7.74 2.54 6.58
C ALA A 54 -8.60 3.28 7.61
N GLY A 55 -9.86 3.59 7.28
CA GLY A 55 -10.80 4.22 8.20
C GLY A 55 -11.10 3.38 9.45
N ILE A 56 -11.27 2.06 9.31
CA ILE A 56 -11.49 1.15 10.44
C ILE A 56 -10.24 1.08 11.33
N GLU A 57 -9.05 0.93 10.76
CA GLU A 57 -7.78 0.91 11.51
C GLU A 57 -7.57 2.23 12.27
N MET A 58 -7.85 3.36 11.62
CA MET A 58 -7.81 4.68 12.25
C MET A 58 -8.79 4.78 13.42
N PHE A 59 -10.04 4.37 13.23
CA PHE A 59 -11.05 4.41 14.29
C PHE A 59 -10.67 3.50 15.48
N GLN A 60 -10.19 2.28 15.19
CA GLN A 60 -9.75 1.32 16.21
C GLN A 60 -8.52 1.80 17.00
N SER A 61 -7.63 2.57 16.37
CA SER A 61 -6.51 3.24 17.04
C SER A 61 -6.90 4.51 17.83
N GLY A 62 -8.20 4.87 17.87
CA GLY A 62 -8.70 6.05 18.56
C GLY A 62 -8.57 7.35 17.74
N THR A 63 -8.23 7.26 16.46
CA THR A 63 -8.13 8.42 15.57
C THR A 63 -9.49 8.79 14.99
N THR A 64 -9.90 10.04 15.17
CA THR A 64 -11.14 10.59 14.58
C THR A 64 -10.90 11.99 14.01
N THR A 65 -11.56 12.33 12.90
CA THR A 65 -11.45 13.66 12.28
C THR A 65 -12.65 14.54 12.68
N PRO A 66 -12.42 15.69 13.34
CA PRO A 66 -13.45 16.71 13.57
C PRO A 66 -14.14 17.16 12.28
N TRP A 67 -15.42 17.51 12.38
CA TRP A 67 -16.26 17.83 11.21
C TRP A 67 -15.76 19.01 10.39
N ASP A 68 -15.20 20.02 11.04
CA ASP A 68 -14.63 21.21 10.41
C ASP A 68 -13.36 20.91 9.57
N LEU A 69 -12.78 19.72 9.69
CA LEU A 69 -11.60 19.28 8.95
C LEU A 69 -11.91 18.29 7.81
N VAL A 70 -13.18 17.98 7.53
CA VAL A 70 -13.56 16.99 6.50
C VAL A 70 -13.72 17.57 5.08
N THR A 71 -13.37 18.84 4.89
CA THR A 71 -13.38 19.47 3.55
C THR A 71 -12.05 19.26 2.83
N CYS A 72 -12.11 18.97 1.53
CA CYS A 72 -10.93 18.86 0.68
C CYS A 72 -10.73 20.14 -0.15
N THR A 73 -9.48 20.55 -0.38
CA THR A 73 -9.12 21.55 -1.39
C THR A 73 -8.24 20.87 -2.43
N GLN A 74 -8.79 20.66 -3.63
CA GLN A 74 -8.01 20.17 -4.76
C GLN A 74 -7.20 21.36 -5.32
N ARG A 75 -5.89 21.17 -5.51
CA ARG A 75 -4.99 22.16 -6.11
C ARG A 75 -4.58 21.72 -7.50
#